data_AF-A0A955IZY1-F1
#
_entry.id   AF-A0A955IZY1-F1
#
_cell.length_a   1.000
_cell.length_b   1.000
_cell.length_c   1.000
_cell.angle_alpha   90.00
_cell.angle_beta   90.00
_cell.angle_gamma   90.00
#
_symmetry.space_group_name_H-M   'P 1'
#
loop_
_entity.id
_entity.type
_entity.pdbx_description
1 polymer ?
#
loop_
_entity_poly.entity_id
_entity_poly.type
_entity_poly.pdbx_seq_one_letter_code
_entity_poly.pdbx_strand_id
1 'polypeptide(L)'
;MGAEVVEQAMPAFERKWDRAFREMCHGNLFSREPELARRRFPATPVGAPRLITGREYEGQLRGPDLCVIDEGSVIAQIRLPVEEQNRVRNAGCGVAIVQVEDEVRPISGVADVTIR
;
A
#
# COMPACT_ATOMS: atom_id res chain seq x y z
N MET A 1 25.41 -36.44 -10.70
CA MET A 1 26.65 -35.65 -10.48
C MET A 1 26.99 -34.87 -11.75
N GLY A 2 26.17 -33.88 -12.13
CA GLY A 2 26.35 -33.17 -13.43
C GLY A 2 25.83 -31.73 -13.46
N ALA A 3 24.90 -31.36 -12.57
CA ALA A 3 24.40 -29.99 -12.47
C ALA A 3 25.40 -29.02 -11.80
N GLU A 4 26.25 -29.52 -10.90
CA GLU A 4 27.22 -28.68 -10.16
C GLU A 4 28.39 -28.20 -11.03
N VAL A 5 28.72 -28.93 -12.11
CA VAL A 5 29.85 -28.59 -13.00
C VAL A 5 29.47 -27.48 -13.98
N VAL A 6 28.23 -27.48 -14.48
CA VAL A 6 27.73 -26.43 -15.39
C VAL A 6 27.64 -25.10 -14.68
N GLU A 7 27.27 -25.13 -13.40
CA GLU A 7 27.18 -23.93 -12.58
C GLU A 7 28.55 -23.24 -12.49
N GLN A 8 29.64 -23.94 -12.16
CA GLN A 8 30.96 -23.32 -11.99
C GLN A 8 31.57 -22.70 -13.26
N ALA A 9 31.10 -23.06 -14.45
CA ALA A 9 31.65 -22.62 -15.73
C ALA A 9 31.02 -21.32 -16.29
N MET A 10 29.92 -20.83 -15.72
CA MET A 10 29.26 -19.62 -16.22
C MET A 10 29.93 -18.34 -15.70
N PRO A 11 30.15 -17.32 -16.56
CA PRO A 11 30.69 -16.04 -16.14
C PRO A 11 29.78 -15.41 -15.07
N ALA A 12 30.40 -14.85 -14.02
CA ALA A 12 29.70 -14.37 -12.83
C ALA A 12 28.62 -13.30 -13.13
N PHE A 13 28.71 -12.61 -14.28
CA PHE A 13 27.71 -11.65 -14.73
C PHE A 13 26.39 -12.32 -15.17
N GLU A 14 26.46 -13.38 -15.99
CA GLU A 14 25.27 -14.14 -16.42
C GLU A 14 24.56 -14.78 -15.24
N ARG A 15 25.29 -15.37 -14.28
CA ARG A 15 24.69 -15.97 -13.08
C ARG A 15 23.94 -14.95 -12.21
N LYS A 16 24.43 -13.72 -12.14
CA LYS A 16 23.75 -12.63 -11.39
C LYS A 16 22.52 -12.12 -12.12
N TRP A 17 22.59 -12.01 -13.44
CA TRP A 17 21.44 -11.63 -14.26
C TRP A 17 20.35 -12.70 -14.21
N ASP A 18 20.70 -13.97 -14.35
CA ASP A 18 19.74 -15.08 -14.25
C ASP A 18 19.10 -15.17 -12.87
N ARG A 19 19.85 -14.90 -11.81
CA ARG A 19 19.30 -14.86 -10.45
C ARG A 19 18.38 -13.66 -10.22
N ALA A 20 18.78 -12.46 -10.64
CA ALA A 20 17.94 -11.27 -10.53
C ALA A 20 16.68 -11.39 -11.42
N PHE A 21 16.82 -11.97 -12.61
CA PHE A 21 15.71 -12.26 -13.52
C PHE A 21 14.79 -13.34 -12.93
N ARG A 22 15.32 -14.42 -12.34
CA ARG A 22 14.50 -15.40 -11.60
C ARG A 22 13.85 -14.79 -10.36
N GLU A 23 14.52 -13.92 -9.61
CA GLU A 23 13.92 -13.20 -8.48
C GLU A 23 12.82 -12.22 -8.95
N MET A 24 12.96 -11.58 -10.12
CA MET A 24 11.91 -10.76 -10.72
C MET A 24 10.76 -11.59 -11.32
N CYS A 25 11.04 -12.74 -11.93
CA CYS A 25 10.03 -13.63 -12.52
C CYS A 25 9.31 -14.51 -11.48
N HIS A 26 9.95 -14.78 -10.34
CA HIS A 26 9.34 -15.44 -9.18
C HIS A 26 8.86 -14.45 -8.11
N GLY A 27 9.18 -13.17 -8.26
CA GLY A 27 8.45 -12.08 -7.64
C GLY A 27 7.03 -12.16 -8.19
N ASN A 28 6.17 -12.87 -7.46
CA ASN A 28 4.80 -13.07 -7.84
C ASN A 28 4.21 -11.67 -8.03
N LEU A 29 3.87 -11.30 -9.27
CA LEU A 29 3.24 -10.00 -9.55
C LEU A 29 1.86 -9.89 -8.85
N PHE A 30 1.42 -10.98 -8.23
CA PHE A 30 0.25 -11.11 -7.36
C PHE A 30 0.63 -11.47 -5.90
N SER A 31 1.91 -11.51 -5.53
CA SER A 31 2.26 -11.63 -4.10
C SER A 31 1.96 -10.31 -3.45
N ARG A 32 0.80 -10.33 -2.77
CA ARG A 32 0.49 -9.62 -1.54
C ARG A 32 1.06 -8.21 -1.55
N GLU A 33 0.17 -7.27 -1.85
CA GLU A 33 0.32 -5.89 -1.43
C GLU A 33 0.99 -5.91 -0.05
N PRO A 34 2.10 -5.17 0.13
CA PRO A 34 2.84 -5.19 1.37
C PRO A 34 1.84 -4.82 2.47
N GLU A 35 1.45 -5.81 3.29
CA GLU A 35 0.49 -5.58 4.38
C GLU A 35 1.14 -4.54 5.30
N LEU A 36 0.80 -3.26 5.10
CA LEU A 36 1.23 -2.22 6.01
C LEU A 36 0.63 -2.61 7.35
N ALA A 37 1.50 -2.66 8.37
CA ALA A 37 1.07 -2.99 9.72
C ALA A 37 -0.14 -2.12 10.06
N ARG A 38 -1.26 -2.76 10.43
CA ARG A 38 -2.54 -2.08 10.65
C ARG A 38 -2.34 -0.94 11.63
N ARG A 39 -2.46 0.29 11.14
CA ARG A 39 -2.32 1.52 11.92
C ARG A 39 -3.56 2.36 11.74
N ARG A 40 -4.10 2.83 12.86
CA ARG A 40 -5.31 3.65 12.91
C ARG A 40 -4.94 5.11 12.75
N PHE A 41 -5.63 5.78 11.84
CA PHE A 41 -5.49 7.21 11.62
C PHE A 41 -6.87 7.89 11.62
N PRO A 42 -6.94 9.15 12.08
CA PRO A 42 -8.14 9.95 11.95
C PRO A 42 -8.33 10.36 10.49
N ALA A 43 -9.47 9.98 9.91
CA ALA A 43 -9.91 10.43 8.59
C ALA A 43 -10.96 11.53 8.73
N THR A 44 -10.74 12.65 8.02
CA THR A 44 -11.69 13.75 7.91
C THR A 44 -12.48 13.58 6.60
N PRO A 45 -13.79 13.32 6.65
CA PRO A 45 -14.64 13.19 5.46
C PRO A 45 -14.74 14.53 4.73
N VAL A 46 -14.78 14.45 3.40
CA VAL A 46 -14.89 15.60 2.50
C VAL A 46 -16.29 15.58 1.89
N GLY A 47 -17.15 16.50 2.34
CA GLY A 47 -18.53 16.64 1.85
C GLY A 47 -19.53 15.72 2.56
N ALA A 48 -20.54 15.25 1.81
CA ALA A 48 -21.60 14.38 2.30
C ALA A 48 -21.42 12.84 2.13
N PRO A 49 -20.41 12.29 1.41
CA PRO A 49 -20.31 10.85 1.26
C PRO A 49 -20.03 10.19 2.62
N ARG A 50 -20.77 9.11 2.91
CA ARG A 50 -20.62 8.36 4.15
C ARG A 50 -19.52 7.32 3.96
N LEU A 51 -18.49 7.39 4.79
CA LEU A 51 -17.56 6.29 4.99
C LEU A 51 -18.35 5.10 5.57
N ILE A 52 -18.34 3.97 4.88
CA ILE A 52 -19.06 2.76 5.29
C ILE A 52 -18.10 1.90 6.10
N THR A 53 -18.45 1.62 7.36
CA THR A 53 -17.68 0.74 8.25
C THR A 53 -17.47 -0.63 7.63
N GLY A 54 -16.23 -1.12 7.67
CA GLY A 54 -15.83 -2.41 7.10
C GLY A 54 -15.55 -2.38 5.60
N ARG A 55 -15.91 -1.31 4.88
CA ARG A 55 -15.59 -1.16 3.46
C ARG A 55 -14.12 -0.75 3.28
N GLU A 56 -13.50 -1.31 2.26
CA GLU A 56 -12.17 -0.94 1.80
C GLU A 56 -12.28 0.08 0.65
N TYR A 57 -11.42 1.08 0.70
CA TYR A 57 -11.33 2.18 -0.26
C TYR A 57 -9.89 2.34 -0.74
N GLU A 58 -9.74 2.91 -1.93
CA GLU A 58 -8.43 3.29 -2.43
C GLU A 58 -7.98 4.60 -1.77
N GLY A 59 -6.80 4.60 -1.17
CA GLY A 59 -6.12 5.79 -0.65
C GLY A 59 -5.01 6.21 -1.59
N GLN A 60 -5.05 7.45 -2.07
CA GLN A 60 -4.02 8.03 -2.92
C GLN A 60 -3.29 9.15 -2.18
N LEU A 61 -1.96 9.04 -2.09
CA LEU A 61 -1.12 10.05 -1.45
C LEU A 61 -1.03 11.29 -2.34
N ARG A 62 -1.53 12.42 -1.86
CA ARG A 62 -1.47 13.72 -2.53
C ARG A 62 -0.71 14.70 -1.64
N GLY A 63 0.60 14.77 -1.85
CA GLY A 63 1.48 15.55 -1.00
C GLY A 63 1.57 14.95 0.42
N PRO A 64 1.20 15.70 1.48
CA PRO A 64 1.26 15.23 2.85
C PRO A 64 0.01 14.45 3.32
N ASP A 65 -1.04 14.42 2.50
CA ASP A 65 -2.34 13.86 2.87
C ASP A 65 -2.62 12.62 2.03
N LEU A 66 -3.23 11.61 2.66
CA LEU A 66 -3.78 10.45 1.96
C LEU A 66 -5.27 10.71 1.70
N CYS A 67 -5.61 10.84 0.42
CA CYS A 67 -6.98 11.07 -0.03
C CYS A 67 -7.66 9.73 -0.29
N VAL A 68 -8.76 9.46 0.40
CA VAL A 68 -9.60 8.29 0.16
C VAL A 68 -10.50 8.57 -1.04
N ILE A 69 -10.54 7.66 -2.01
CA ILE A 69 -11.26 7.77 -3.28
C ILE A 69 -12.36 6.70 -3.33
N ASP A 70 -13.59 7.10 -3.69
CA ASP A 70 -14.68 6.21 -4.09
C ASP A 70 -15.25 6.71 -5.41
N GLU A 71 -15.42 5.82 -6.38
CA GLU A 71 -15.96 6.14 -7.73
C GLU A 71 -15.30 7.36 -8.40
N GLY A 72 -14.00 7.57 -8.16
CA GLY A 72 -13.22 8.68 -8.72
C GLY A 72 -13.33 10.01 -7.96
N SER A 73 -14.09 10.07 -6.87
CA SER A 73 -14.26 11.26 -6.03
C SER A 73 -13.52 11.11 -4.70
N VAL A 74 -12.92 12.21 -4.21
CA VAL A 74 -12.29 12.22 -2.87
C VAL A 74 -13.38 12.32 -1.81
N ILE A 75 -13.48 11.29 -0.97
CA ILE A 75 -14.51 11.19 0.08
C ILE A 75 -13.95 11.51 1.47
N ALA A 76 -12.64 11.38 1.68
CA ALA A 76 -12.00 11.68 2.95
C ALA A 76 -10.52 12.01 2.78
N GLN A 77 -9.95 12.67 3.78
CA GLN A 77 -8.53 13.03 3.85
C GLN A 77 -7.96 12.58 5.17
N ILE A 78 -6.77 11.99 5.13
CA ILE A 78 -6.05 11.49 6.29
C ILE A 78 -4.69 12.19 6.32
N ARG A 79 -4.40 12.91 7.41
CA ARG A 79 -3.09 13.53 7.59
C ARG A 79 -2.10 12.48 8.06
N LEU A 80 -1.13 12.14 7.22
CA LEU A 80 -0.12 11.14 7.58
C LEU A 80 1.15 11.79 8.15
N PRO A 81 1.78 11.19 9.18
CA PRO A 81 3.16 11.49 9.54
C PRO A 81 4.12 11.21 8.38
N VAL A 82 5.23 11.95 8.30
CA VAL A 82 6.23 11.83 7.22
C VAL A 82 6.73 10.39 7.05
N GLU A 83 6.91 9.66 8.15
CA GLU A 83 7.34 8.25 8.11
C GLU A 83 6.33 7.36 7.37
N GLU A 84 5.04 7.57 7.59
CA GLU A 84 3.98 6.79 6.94
C GLU A 84 3.78 7.22 5.49
N GLN A 85 3.94 8.51 5.19
CA GLN A 85 3.96 8.99 3.80
C GLN A 85 5.05 8.27 3.00
N ASN A 86 6.25 8.16 3.57
CA ASN A 86 7.36 7.46 2.93
C ASN A 86 7.08 5.96 2.76
N ARG A 87 6.41 5.32 3.73
CA ARG A 87 6.00 3.92 3.58
C ARG A 87 5.00 3.72 2.47
N VAL A 88 3.91 4.50 2.44
CA VAL A 88 2.91 4.42 1.37
C VAL A 88 3.55 4.70 0.00
N ARG A 89 4.48 5.67 -0.07
CA ARG A 89 5.22 5.99 -1.29
C ARG A 89 6.14 4.86 -1.75
N ASN A 90 6.88 4.26 -0.84
CA ASN A 90 7.88 3.24 -1.17
C ASN A 90 7.27 1.85 -1.39
N ALA A 91 6.17 1.54 -0.69
CA ALA A 91 5.54 0.22 -0.70
C ALA A 91 4.46 0.09 -1.78
N GLY A 92 3.65 1.13 -1.99
CA GLY A 92 2.52 1.11 -2.93
C GLY A 92 2.57 2.18 -4.01
N CYS A 93 3.74 2.78 -4.27
CA CYS A 93 3.90 3.87 -5.25
C CYS A 93 2.97 5.07 -4.99
N GLY A 94 2.61 5.32 -3.72
CA GLY A 94 1.68 6.39 -3.36
C GLY A 94 0.21 5.95 -3.32
N VAL A 95 -0.09 4.67 -3.46
CA VAL A 95 -1.43 4.08 -3.27
C VAL A 95 -1.40 3.17 -2.05
N ALA A 96 -2.49 3.17 -1.27
CA ALA A 96 -2.68 2.29 -0.12
C ALA A 96 -4.15 1.88 -0.01
N ILE A 97 -4.44 0.76 0.64
CA ILE A 97 -5.82 0.37 0.93
C ILE A 97 -6.21 0.96 2.27
N VAL A 98 -7.35 1.65 2.31
CA VAL A 98 -7.91 2.27 3.51
C VAL A 98 -9.17 1.53 3.89
N GLN A 99 -9.16 0.87 5.05
CA GLN A 99 -10.33 0.22 5.62
C GLN A 99 -10.92 1.07 6.74
N VAL A 100 -12.23 1.30 6.71
CA VAL A 100 -12.92 2.03 7.79
C VAL A 100 -13.19 1.06 8.95
N GLU A 101 -12.67 1.34 10.14
CA GLU A 101 -12.84 0.45 11.30
C GLU A 101 -14.07 0.80 12.14
N ASP A 102 -14.32 2.09 12.39
CA ASP A 102 -15.44 2.57 13.20
C ASP A 102 -16.25 3.64 12.46
N GLU A 103 -17.55 3.72 12.75
CA GLU A 103 -18.44 4.75 12.20
C GLU A 103 -17.93 6.16 12.54
N VAL A 104 -18.17 7.10 11.63
CA VAL A 104 -17.86 8.53 11.81
C VAL A 104 -18.42 9.00 13.15
N ARG A 105 -17.55 9.40 14.08
CA ARG A 105 -18.00 9.86 15.40
C ARG A 105 -18.84 11.13 15.20
N PRO A 106 -20.10 11.18 15.67
CA PRO A 106 -21.05 12.24 15.32
C PRO A 106 -20.66 13.63 15.84
N ILE A 107 -19.73 13.71 16.80
CA ILE A 107 -19.29 14.97 17.40
C ILE A 107 -17.99 15.50 16.76
N SER A 108 -17.05 14.61 16.42
CA SER A 108 -15.77 15.02 15.82
C SER A 108 -15.78 15.01 14.30
N GLY A 109 -16.74 14.32 13.68
CA GLY A 109 -16.76 14.10 12.24
C GLY A 109 -15.57 13.27 11.74
N VAL A 110 -14.84 12.59 12.63
CA VAL A 110 -13.65 11.80 12.29
C VAL A 110 -14.01 10.31 12.28
N ALA A 111 -13.55 9.59 11.27
CA ALA A 111 -13.58 8.13 11.24
C ALA A 111 -12.19 7.58 11.55
N ASP A 112 -12.13 6.49 12.33
CA ASP A 112 -10.90 5.75 12.55
C ASP A 112 -10.72 4.79 11.36
N VAL A 113 -9.63 4.95 10.61
CA VAL A 113 -9.32 4.13 9.43
C VAL A 113 -8.00 3.41 9.59
N THR A 114 -7.95 2.18 9.11
CA THR A 114 -6.74 1.37 9.04
C THR A 114 -6.16 1.44 7.63
N ILE A 115 -4.86 1.75 7.54
CA ILE A 115 -4.12 1.72 6.27
C ILE A 115 -3.39 0.38 6.16
N ARG A 116 -3.52 -0.27 5.01
CA ARG A 116 -2.87 -1.52 4.62
C ARG A 116 -2.05 -1.33 3.36
#